data_AF-A0AA42J9Z4-F1
#
_entry.id   AF-A0AA42J9Z4-F1
#
_cell.length_a   1.000
_cell.length_b   1.000
_cell.length_c   1.000
_cell.angle_alpha   90.00
_cell.angle_beta   90.00
_cell.angle_gamma   90.00
#
_symmetry.space_group_name_H-M   'P 1'
#
loop_
_entity.id
_entity.type
_entity.pdbx_description
1 polymer ?
#
loop_
_entity_poly.entity_id
_entity_poly.type
_entity_poly.pdbx_seq_one_letter_code
_entity_poly.pdbx_strand_id
1 'polypeptide(L)'
;MARRDEADGRGALGTVDMLPPLADHAVIEAVARLRDRRMTQKAIHAAFNVRLHALGLEPIPRTTFYRWAKLGLARGFAPRHPAPPAGVVPATASSPACCPHCGAPLLIVARPA
;
A
#
# COMPACT_ATOMS: atom_id res chain seq x y z
N MET A 1 -21.76 26.65 22.68
CA MET A 1 -20.36 26.16 22.76
C MET A 1 -20.24 24.97 21.81
N ALA A 2 -19.32 25.04 20.85
CA ALA A 2 -19.26 24.13 19.70
C ALA A 2 -18.88 22.70 20.12
N ARG A 3 -19.67 21.71 19.69
CA ARG A 3 -19.29 20.28 19.72
C ARG A 3 -18.27 20.05 18.59
N ARG A 4 -16.99 20.16 18.90
CA ARG A 4 -15.91 19.78 17.97
C ARG A 4 -15.50 18.34 18.29
N ASP A 5 -15.75 17.47 17.32
CA ASP A 5 -14.92 16.31 16.98
C ASP A 5 -14.42 15.40 18.12
N GLU A 6 -15.35 14.74 18.83
CA GLU A 6 -15.03 13.56 19.66
C GLU A 6 -15.14 12.24 18.89
N ALA A 7 -14.99 12.28 17.56
CA ALA A 7 -14.89 11.09 16.71
C ALA A 7 -13.44 10.67 16.41
N ASP A 8 -12.43 11.44 16.85
CA ASP A 8 -11.01 11.20 16.52
C ASP A 8 -10.18 10.72 17.73
N GLY A 9 -10.83 10.16 18.76
CA GLY A 9 -10.15 9.66 19.97
C GLY A 9 -9.74 8.18 19.92
N ARG A 10 -10.15 7.42 18.89
CA ARG A 10 -9.79 5.99 18.76
C ARG A 10 -8.48 5.83 17.99
N GLY A 11 -7.40 6.28 18.63
CA GLY A 11 -5.99 6.17 18.26
C GLY A 11 -5.72 5.48 16.94
N ALA A 12 -5.29 6.28 15.96
CA ALA A 12 -4.89 5.91 14.59
C ALA A 12 -4.69 4.40 14.42
N LEU A 13 -5.75 3.73 13.98
CA LEU A 13 -5.72 2.34 13.51
C LEU A 13 -4.78 2.15 12.32
N GLY A 14 -4.27 3.26 11.75
CA GLY A 14 -3.51 3.31 10.51
C GLY A 14 -2.02 3.60 10.65
N THR A 15 -1.34 3.47 11.79
CA THR A 15 0.11 3.81 11.78
C THR A 15 0.94 2.95 10.80
N VAL A 16 0.58 1.67 10.64
CA VAL A 16 1.25 0.79 9.65
C VAL A 16 0.76 1.11 8.23
N ASP A 17 -0.55 1.32 8.05
CA ASP A 17 -1.13 1.64 6.74
C ASP A 17 -0.71 3.03 6.21
N MET A 18 -0.39 3.97 7.12
CA MET A 18 0.09 5.33 6.85
C MET A 18 1.60 5.41 6.61
N LEU A 19 2.32 4.29 6.71
CA LEU A 19 3.74 4.28 6.35
C LEU A 19 3.91 4.71 4.88
N PRO A 20 5.03 5.36 4.52
CA PRO A 20 5.28 5.73 3.14
C PRO A 20 5.34 4.49 2.22
N PRO A 21 5.18 4.66 0.89
CA PRO A 21 5.28 3.57 -0.08
C PRO A 21 6.61 2.80 -0.02
N LEU A 22 7.69 3.46 0.42
CA LEU A 22 8.99 2.82 0.67
C LEU A 22 8.90 1.61 1.61
N ALA A 23 7.94 1.59 2.53
CA ALA A 23 7.73 0.49 3.46
C ALA A 23 6.85 -0.65 2.91
N ASP A 24 6.31 -0.54 1.69
CA ASP A 24 5.37 -1.53 1.14
C ASP A 24 5.94 -2.94 1.17
N HIS A 25 7.19 -3.09 0.74
CA HIS A 25 7.85 -4.39 0.74
C HIS A 25 7.99 -4.98 2.15
N ALA A 26 8.30 -4.13 3.14
CA ALA A 26 8.37 -4.55 4.54
C ALA A 26 7.00 -4.98 5.09
N VAL A 27 5.93 -4.26 4.72
CA VAL A 27 4.56 -4.57 5.12
C VAL A 27 4.08 -5.88 4.47
N ILE A 28 4.28 -6.04 3.16
CA ILE A 28 3.91 -7.25 2.41
C ILE A 28 4.59 -8.48 3.03
N GLU A 29 5.88 -8.39 3.33
CA GLU A 29 6.59 -9.48 3.98
C GLU A 29 6.09 -9.77 5.40
N ALA A 30 5.79 -8.74 6.19
CA ALA A 30 5.20 -8.93 7.52
C ALA A 30 3.84 -9.63 7.43
N VAL A 31 2.99 -9.25 6.47
CA VAL A 31 1.70 -9.90 6.19
C VAL A 31 1.91 -11.37 5.81
N ALA A 32 2.86 -11.67 4.93
CA ALA A 32 3.18 -13.04 4.54
C ALA A 32 3.58 -13.89 5.74
N ARG A 33 4.46 -13.39 6.61
CA ARG A 33 4.89 -14.09 7.83
C ARG A 33 3.76 -14.29 8.84
N LEU A 34 2.87 -13.29 8.99
CA LEU A 34 1.69 -13.40 9.85
C LEU A 34 0.72 -14.48 9.36
N ARG A 35 0.57 -14.61 8.04
CA ARG A 35 -0.28 -15.64 7.42
C ARG A 35 0.33 -17.04 7.50
N ASP A 36 1.64 -17.15 7.34
CA ASP A 36 2.40 -18.41 7.42
C ASP A 36 2.43 -19.01 8.84
N ARG A 37 2.33 -18.18 9.89
CA ARG A 37 2.24 -18.60 11.30
C ARG A 37 3.42 -19.42 11.82
N ARG A 38 4.55 -19.51 11.12
CA ARG A 38 5.77 -20.19 11.60
C ARG A 38 6.63 -19.35 12.54
N MET A 39 6.42 -18.04 12.55
CA MET A 39 7.14 -17.10 13.41
C MET A 39 6.22 -16.49 14.47
N THR A 40 6.76 -16.21 15.65
CA THR A 40 6.03 -15.45 16.68
C THR A 40 5.81 -14.01 16.23
N GLN A 41 4.68 -13.43 16.63
CA GLN A 41 4.36 -12.03 16.31
C GLN A 41 5.42 -11.05 16.83
N LYS A 42 6.08 -11.38 17.95
CA LYS A 42 7.22 -10.63 18.50
C LYS A 42 8.42 -10.63 17.55
N ALA A 43 8.76 -11.80 17.01
CA ALA A 43 9.87 -11.94 16.07
C ALA A 43 9.57 -11.24 14.74
N ILE A 44 8.32 -11.33 14.26
CA ILE A 44 7.89 -10.62 13.05
C ILE A 44 7.98 -9.10 13.26
N HIS A 45 7.50 -8.59 14.41
CA HIS A 45 7.59 -7.17 14.77
C HIS A 45 9.04 -6.67 14.82
N ALA A 46 9.94 -7.43 15.44
CA ALA A 46 11.36 -7.10 15.47
C ALA A 46 11.96 -7.04 14.05
N ALA A 47 11.75 -8.07 13.23
CA ALA A 47 12.24 -8.10 11.85
C ALA A 47 11.66 -6.97 10.98
N PHE A 48 10.40 -6.60 11.21
CA PHE A 48 9.75 -5.49 10.54
C PHE A 48 10.40 -4.15 10.90
N ASN A 49 10.67 -3.89 12.18
CA ASN A 49 11.34 -2.66 12.60
C ASN A 49 12.80 -2.58 12.10
N VAL A 50 13.52 -3.69 12.00
CA VAL A 50 14.86 -3.71 11.37
C VAL A 50 14.79 -3.22 9.92
N ARG A 51 13.76 -3.64 9.18
CA ARG A 51 13.56 -3.21 7.79
C ARG A 51 13.17 -1.73 7.69
N LEU A 52 12.28 -1.26 8.57
CA LEU A 52 11.94 0.16 8.63
C LEU A 52 13.19 1.00 8.89
N HIS A 53 14.02 0.60 9.84
CA HIS A 53 15.28 1.28 10.13
C HIS A 53 16.24 1.28 8.93
N ALA A 54 16.35 0.16 8.21
CA ALA A 54 17.16 0.09 6.97
C ALA A 54 16.66 1.03 5.86
N LEU A 55 15.37 1.39 5.89
CA LEU A 55 14.74 2.35 4.99
C LEU A 55 14.77 3.80 5.53
N GLY A 56 15.38 4.03 6.69
CA GLY A 56 15.41 5.35 7.35
C GLY A 56 14.08 5.77 7.98
N LEU A 57 13.21 4.80 8.29
CA LEU A 57 11.90 5.04 8.88
C LEU A 57 11.88 4.74 10.37
N GLU A 58 11.06 5.50 11.09
CA GLU A 58 10.85 5.32 12.53
C GLU A 58 10.27 3.93 12.86
N PRO A 59 10.73 3.28 13.93
CA PRO A 59 10.22 1.99 14.34
C PRO A 59 8.78 2.09 14.86
N ILE A 60 7.98 1.07 14.59
CA ILE A 60 6.59 1.03 15.06
C ILE A 60 6.53 0.40 16.46
N PRO A 61 5.72 0.95 17.40
CA PRO A 61 5.49 0.35 18.70
C PRO A 61 4.84 -1.04 18.61
N ARG A 62 5.19 -1.92 19.55
CA ARG A 62 4.67 -3.30 19.59
C ARG A 62 3.15 -3.36 19.64
N THR A 63 2.53 -2.54 20.49
CA THR A 63 1.06 -2.49 20.67
C THR A 63 0.34 -2.14 19.37
N THR A 64 0.88 -1.18 18.63
CA THR A 64 0.38 -0.76 17.31
C THR A 64 0.47 -1.88 16.29
N PHE A 65 1.65 -2.53 16.17
CA PHE A 65 1.84 -3.65 15.25
C PHE A 65 0.90 -4.82 15.57
N TYR A 66 0.72 -5.15 16.85
CA TYR A 66 -0.07 -6.29 17.28
C TYR A 66 -1.56 -6.08 16.99
N ARG A 67 -2.07 -4.86 17.25
CA ARG A 67 -3.44 -4.47 16.92
C ARG A 67 -3.68 -4.52 15.41
N TRP A 68 -2.78 -3.95 14.62
CA TRP A 68 -2.83 -3.99 13.16
C TRP A 68 -2.88 -5.43 12.64
N ALA A 69 -1.95 -6.27 13.08
CA ALA A 69 -1.88 -7.67 12.66
C ALA A 69 -3.13 -8.47 13.07
N LYS A 70 -3.66 -8.29 14.29
CA LYS A 70 -4.90 -8.93 14.73
C LYS A 70 -6.08 -8.54 13.85
N LEU A 71 -6.23 -7.24 13.56
CA LEU A 71 -7.32 -6.73 12.73
C LEU A 71 -7.17 -7.17 11.27
N GLY A 72 -5.96 -7.14 10.71
CA GLY A 72 -5.68 -7.59 9.36
C GLY A 72 -5.89 -9.09 9.16
N LEU A 73 -5.58 -9.91 10.17
CA LEU A 73 -5.91 -11.34 10.14
C LEU A 73 -7.41 -11.62 10.25
N ALA A 74 -8.16 -10.78 10.98
CA ALA A 74 -9.60 -10.94 11.17
C ALA A 74 -10.45 -10.39 10.02
N ARG A 75 -10.04 -9.26 9.42
CA ARG A 75 -10.82 -8.50 8.43
C ARG A 75 -10.20 -8.48 7.04
N GLY A 76 -8.98 -9.00 6.90
CA GLY A 76 -8.14 -8.79 5.73
C GLY A 76 -7.24 -7.57 5.88
N PHE A 77 -6.08 -7.61 5.24
CA PHE A 77 -5.17 -6.48 5.15
C PHE A 77 -5.61 -5.59 3.99
N ALA A 78 -5.61 -4.27 4.20
CA ALA A 78 -5.92 -3.33 3.13
C ALA A 78 -4.89 -3.45 2.00
N PRO A 79 -5.32 -3.41 0.72
CA PRO A 79 -4.38 -3.33 -0.39
C PRO A 79 -3.60 -2.02 -0.27
N ARG A 80 -2.30 -2.14 0.02
CA ARG A 80 -1.35 -1.03 -0.16
C ARG A 80 -1.09 -0.95 -1.67
N HIS A 81 -1.24 0.23 -2.27
CA HIS A 81 -0.80 0.41 -3.64
C HIS A 81 0.68 0.02 -3.68
N PRO A 82 1.08 -1.03 -4.43
CA PRO A 82 2.50 -1.28 -4.58
C PRO A 82 3.12 -0.02 -5.15
N ALA A 83 4.18 0.49 -4.51
CA ALA A 83 5.07 1.44 -5.18
C ALA A 83 5.26 0.95 -6.62
N PRO A 84 4.95 1.77 -7.65
CA PRO A 84 5.17 1.36 -9.03
C PRO A 84 6.61 0.87 -9.09
N PRO A 85 6.88 -0.33 -9.64
CA PRO A 85 8.25 -0.82 -9.71
C PRO A 85 9.08 0.29 -10.34
N ALA A 86 10.22 0.65 -9.73
CA ALA A 86 11.08 1.79 -10.06
C ALA A 86 11.74 1.65 -11.46
N GLY A 87 10.94 1.38 -12.48
CA GLY A 87 11.29 0.89 -13.79
C GLY A 87 10.09 0.61 -14.71
N VAL A 88 8.83 0.70 -14.25
CA VAL A 88 7.71 0.86 -15.19
C VAL A 88 7.47 2.33 -15.43
N VAL A 89 8.10 2.84 -16.49
CA VAL A 89 7.44 3.87 -17.28
C VAL A 89 6.01 3.37 -17.55
N PRO A 90 4.95 4.12 -17.23
CA PRO A 90 3.68 3.85 -17.87
C PRO A 90 3.97 4.09 -19.35
N ALA A 91 4.12 3.01 -20.12
CA ALA A 91 3.87 3.10 -21.54
C ALA A 91 2.47 3.67 -21.62
N THR A 92 2.37 4.96 -21.94
CA THR A 92 1.19 5.57 -22.49
C THR A 92 0.89 4.80 -23.77
N ALA A 93 0.23 3.65 -23.62
CA ALA A 93 -0.66 3.13 -24.63
C ALA A 93 -1.83 4.12 -24.66
N SER A 94 -1.59 5.28 -25.27
CA SER A 94 -2.64 6.01 -25.95
C SER A 94 -3.13 5.06 -27.02
N SER A 95 -4.08 4.19 -26.65
CA SER A 95 -4.72 3.29 -27.58
C SER A 95 -5.33 4.18 -28.67
N PRO A 96 -4.85 4.14 -29.93
CA PRO A 96 -5.53 4.86 -30.99
C PRO A 96 -6.96 4.34 -31.04
N ALA A 97 -7.94 5.23 -31.14
CA ALA A 97 -9.34 4.83 -31.25
C ALA A 97 -9.47 3.82 -32.40
N CYS A 98 -9.81 2.57 -32.10
CA CYS A 98 -10.01 1.54 -33.12
C CYS A 98 -11.43 1.64 -33.68
N CYS A 99 -11.58 1.43 -34.98
CA CYS A 99 -12.91 1.35 -35.60
C CYS A 99 -13.72 0.17 -35.02
N PRO A 100 -14.96 0.37 -34.55
CA PRO A 100 -15.78 -0.69 -33.97
C PRO A 100 -16.27 -1.75 -34.99
N HIS A 101 -16.06 -1.54 -36.29
CA HIS A 101 -16.46 -2.48 -37.34
C HIS A 101 -15.33 -3.42 -37.81
N CYS A 102 -14.06 -3.03 -37.69
CA CYS A 102 -12.94 -3.82 -38.22
C CYS A 102 -11.68 -3.84 -37.34
N GLY A 103 -11.65 -3.10 -36.22
CA GLY A 103 -10.53 -3.09 -35.27
C GLY A 103 -9.29 -2.29 -35.71
N ALA A 104 -9.30 -1.69 -36.90
CA ALA A 104 -8.17 -0.90 -37.39
C ALA A 104 -7.98 0.41 -36.60
N PRO A 105 -6.73 0.84 -36.30
CA PRO A 105 -6.45 2.07 -35.57
C PRO A 105 -6.74 3.32 -36.43
N LEU A 106 -7.54 4.26 -35.90
CA LEU A 106 -7.83 5.53 -36.57
C LEU A 106 -6.65 6.50 -36.40
N LEU A 107 -6.05 6.90 -37.53
CA LEU A 107 -5.10 8.02 -37.56
C LEU A 107 -5.89 9.33 -37.46
N ILE A 108 -5.80 10.02 -36.31
CA ILE A 108 -6.34 11.37 -36.16
C ILE A 108 -5.44 12.33 -36.95
N VAL A 109 -5.84 12.66 -38.17
CA VAL A 109 -5.18 13.73 -38.95
C VAL A 109 -5.77 15.06 -38.51
N ALA A 110 -5.00 15.84 -37.74
CA ALA A 110 -5.37 17.22 -37.43
C ALA A 110 -5.38 18.04 -38.74
N ARG A 111 -6.53 18.66 -39.07
CA ARG A 111 -6.61 19.63 -40.18
C ARG A 111 -5.88 20.91 -39.78
N PRO A 112 -4.99 21.47 -40.61
CA PRO A 112 -4.56 22.85 -40.44
C PRO A 112 -5.72 23.81 -40.75
N ALA A 113 -5.68 24.98 -40.08
CA ALA A 113 -6.71 26.03 -40.07
C ALA A 113 -7.00 26.65 -41.43
#